data_AF-A0AAV9TIK6-F1
#
_entry.id   AF-A0AAV9TIK6-F1
#
_cell.length_a   1.000
_cell.length_b   1.000
_cell.length_c   1.000
_cell.angle_alpha   90.00
_cell.angle_beta   90.00
_cell.angle_gamma   90.00
#
_symmetry.space_group_name_H-M   'P 1'
#
loop_
_entity.id
_entity.type
_entity.pdbx_description
1 polymer ?
#
loop_
_entity_poly.entity_id
_entity_poly.type
_entity_poly.pdbx_seq_one_letter_code
_entity_poly.pdbx_strand_id
1 'polypeptide(L)'
;MAAGTTRVKFLAIAMVFHLVYIYSIFDIYFVSPIVTGMPLVPIQRPKKRELPPTVLFYLLAFQAFPEPYPKAEDDLTPRHLAPFLRSRVLDHGTFGVSWTRVPTESRPGHVALIAGLYEDVSAVATGWKMNPVNFDSVFNRSRHTWSWGSPDILPMFDHGATPGRINAYCYAADFEDFTQDSTHLDLWVFDHVKDLFAAAATNKTLNEALRQDKVVFFLHLLGIDTVGHFHRPYSKEYLNNIKLVDQGVKEITELINDFYTDNRTAFVFTADHGMSDWGSHGDGHPDNTRTPLIAWGSGVAKPMVHPAGSIAPGHDEYSSDWNLDNVRRHDVAQADVAALMAYLIGVEFPVNSVGELPLSYLDAKPKEKAEALLANAREILEMYGVKERIKKTNQLRYVPYRPLSLED
;
A
#
# COMPACT_ATOMS: atom_id res chain seq x y z
N MET A 1 58.91 19.14 28.67
CA MET A 1 58.03 17.94 28.63
C MET A 1 56.53 18.26 28.79
N ALA A 2 56.11 19.38 29.38
CA ALA A 2 54.68 19.68 29.60
C ALA A 2 53.84 19.96 28.33
N ALA A 3 54.42 20.54 27.27
CA ALA A 3 53.66 20.92 26.07
C ALA A 3 53.25 19.73 25.16
N GLY A 4 53.99 18.62 25.20
CA GLY A 4 53.66 17.40 24.44
C GLY A 4 52.45 16.67 25.02
N THR A 5 52.33 16.66 26.35
CA THR A 5 51.23 16.00 27.08
C THR A 5 49.89 16.69 26.83
N THR A 6 49.87 18.01 26.68
CA THR A 6 48.66 18.80 26.38
C THR A 6 48.14 18.57 24.96
N ARG A 7 49.05 18.43 23.98
CA ARG A 7 48.69 18.13 22.58
C ARG A 7 48.10 16.73 22.43
N VAL A 8 48.68 15.72 23.09
CA VAL A 8 48.16 14.36 23.09
C VAL A 8 46.78 14.28 23.77
N LYS A 9 46.60 14.98 24.91
CA LYS A 9 45.29 15.07 25.57
C LYS A 9 44.24 15.74 24.69
N PHE A 10 44.60 16.85 24.03
CA PHE A 10 43.70 17.53 23.11
C PHE A 10 43.31 16.62 21.93
N LEU A 11 44.28 15.93 21.31
CA LEU A 11 44.02 15.02 20.21
C LEU A 11 43.13 13.85 20.64
N ALA A 12 43.35 13.28 21.83
CA ALA A 12 42.51 12.22 22.38
C ALA A 12 41.07 12.70 22.62
N ILE A 13 40.88 13.89 23.21
CA ILE A 13 39.55 14.49 23.40
C ILE A 13 38.88 14.74 22.05
N ALA A 14 39.61 15.29 21.08
CA ALA A 14 39.09 15.53 19.74
C ALA A 14 38.67 14.22 19.07
N MET A 15 39.47 13.15 19.14
CA MET A 15 39.10 11.84 18.62
C MET A 15 37.84 11.29 19.29
N VAL A 16 37.76 11.33 20.63
CA VAL A 16 36.57 10.88 21.37
C VAL A 16 35.34 11.68 20.96
N PHE A 17 35.45 13.01 20.86
CA PHE A 17 34.34 13.86 20.41
C PHE A 17 33.86 13.48 19.01
N HIS A 18 34.77 13.29 18.05
CA HIS A 18 34.38 12.94 16.68
C HIS A 18 33.79 11.53 16.59
N LEU A 19 34.31 10.56 17.36
CA LEU A 19 33.71 9.24 17.45
C LEU A 19 32.28 9.31 18.01
N VAL A 20 32.08 10.03 19.13
CA VAL A 20 30.74 10.23 19.71
C VAL A 20 29.81 10.95 18.73
N TYR A 21 30.30 11.99 18.04
CA TYR A 21 29.52 12.74 17.05
C TYR A 21 29.10 11.85 15.86
N ILE A 22 30.02 11.04 15.33
CA ILE A 22 29.72 10.06 14.26
C ILE A 22 28.67 9.05 14.74
N TYR A 23 28.85 8.47 15.93
CA TYR A 23 27.87 7.52 16.48
C TYR A 23 26.51 8.17 16.74
N SER A 24 26.48 9.45 17.12
CA SER A 24 25.21 10.17 17.36
C SER A 24 24.37 10.33 16.09
N ILE A 25 24.98 10.38 14.91
CA ILE A 25 24.24 10.42 13.64
C ILE A 25 23.41 9.14 13.47
N PHE A 26 23.97 7.97 13.80
CA PHE A 26 23.25 6.71 13.74
C PHE A 26 22.13 6.63 14.78
N ASP A 27 22.39 7.08 16.01
CA ASP A 27 21.39 7.09 17.10
C ASP A 27 20.26 8.11 16.86
N ILE A 28 20.49 9.17 16.08
CA ILE A 28 19.46 10.19 15.80
C ILE A 28 18.66 9.86 14.54
N TYR A 29 19.32 9.38 13.48
CA TYR A 29 18.72 9.25 12.16
C TYR A 29 18.44 7.81 11.72
N PHE A 30 19.02 6.80 12.36
CA PHE A 30 18.91 5.38 11.97
C PHE A 30 18.33 4.52 13.09
N VAL A 31 17.34 5.05 13.81
CA VAL A 31 16.61 4.34 14.84
C VAL A 31 15.24 3.92 14.33
N SER A 32 14.89 2.66 14.64
CA SER A 32 13.61 2.10 14.24
C SER A 32 12.42 2.91 14.76
N PRO A 33 11.45 3.27 13.91
CA PRO A 33 10.21 3.89 14.35
C PRO A 33 9.27 2.88 15.02
N ILE A 34 9.55 1.58 14.89
CA ILE A 34 8.73 0.47 15.37
C ILE A 34 8.84 0.39 16.91
N VAL A 35 7.68 0.32 17.55
CA VAL A 35 7.59 0.10 19.00
C VAL A 35 6.70 -1.10 19.30
N THR A 36 6.94 -1.75 20.43
CA THR A 36 6.25 -2.97 20.84
C THR A 36 5.49 -2.79 22.16
N GLY A 37 4.55 -3.69 22.44
CA GLY A 37 3.79 -3.70 23.69
C GLY A 37 2.57 -2.76 23.72
N MET A 38 2.12 -2.27 22.57
CA MET A 38 0.85 -1.53 22.45
C MET A 38 -0.34 -2.49 22.50
N PRO A 39 -1.43 -2.12 23.17
CA PRO A 39 -2.67 -2.89 23.11
C PRO A 39 -3.34 -2.71 21.74
N LEU A 40 -4.05 -3.75 21.29
CA LEU A 40 -4.93 -3.64 20.12
C LEU A 40 -6.16 -2.81 20.48
N VAL A 41 -6.52 -1.87 19.60
CA VAL A 41 -7.75 -1.09 19.75
C VAL A 41 -8.87 -1.74 18.92
N PRO A 42 -9.91 -2.30 19.55
CA PRO A 42 -10.99 -2.95 18.83
C PRO A 42 -11.87 -1.92 18.13
N ILE A 43 -12.26 -2.21 16.89
CA ILE A 43 -13.26 -1.42 16.17
C ILE A 43 -14.64 -1.90 16.59
N GLN A 44 -15.41 -1.06 17.30
CA GLN A 44 -16.81 -1.38 17.61
C GLN A 44 -17.63 -1.34 16.32
N ARG A 45 -18.18 -2.50 15.93
CA ARG A 45 -19.14 -2.59 14.82
C ARG A 45 -20.36 -3.42 15.22
N PRO A 46 -21.55 -3.10 14.69
CA PRO A 46 -22.71 -3.95 14.89
C PRO A 46 -22.44 -5.35 14.33
N LYS A 47 -22.60 -6.38 15.17
CA LYS A 47 -22.34 -7.82 14.89
C LYS A 47 -22.99 -8.38 13.60
N LYS A 48 -23.95 -7.67 12.99
CA LYS A 48 -24.71 -8.13 11.82
C LYS A 48 -24.05 -7.85 10.48
N ARG A 49 -22.99 -7.05 10.41
CA ARG A 49 -22.28 -6.80 9.15
C ARG A 49 -21.15 -7.82 9.04
N GLU A 50 -21.44 -8.97 8.45
CA GLU A 50 -20.39 -9.89 8.00
C GLU A 50 -19.52 -9.14 6.98
N LEU A 51 -18.20 -9.29 7.10
CA LEU A 51 -17.24 -8.38 6.49
C LEU A 51 -16.67 -8.93 5.18
N PRO A 52 -16.37 -8.05 4.22
CA PRO A 52 -15.88 -8.41 2.90
C PRO A 52 -14.57 -9.18 2.93
N PRO A 53 -14.38 -10.21 2.10
CA PRO A 53 -13.03 -10.53 1.63
C PRO A 53 -12.50 -9.32 0.84
N THR A 54 -11.22 -8.97 1.02
CA THR A 54 -10.59 -7.87 0.29
C THR A 54 -9.56 -8.40 -0.71
N VAL A 55 -9.61 -7.88 -1.93
CA VAL A 55 -8.68 -8.22 -3.02
C VAL A 55 -7.89 -6.97 -3.39
N LEU A 56 -6.57 -7.09 -3.44
CA LEU A 56 -5.67 -5.98 -3.79
C LEU A 56 -5.04 -6.18 -5.17
N PHE A 57 -4.97 -5.11 -5.95
CA PHE A 57 -4.35 -5.04 -7.29
C PHE A 57 -3.47 -3.78 -7.42
N TYR A 58 -2.73 -3.61 -8.52
CA TYR A 58 -1.71 -2.57 -8.72
C TYR A 58 -1.64 -2.02 -10.15
N LEU A 59 -1.48 -0.67 -10.38
CA LEU A 59 -0.94 0.01 -11.62
C LEU A 59 -1.45 1.44 -11.98
N LEU A 60 -0.76 2.18 -12.88
CA LEU A 60 -1.07 3.52 -13.45
C LEU A 60 -2.14 3.51 -14.59
N ALA A 61 -3.33 4.13 -14.43
CA ALA A 61 -4.51 3.74 -15.24
C ALA A 61 -5.36 4.83 -15.97
N PHE A 62 -5.10 6.14 -15.80
CA PHE A 62 -6.17 7.13 -16.08
C PHE A 62 -6.10 7.91 -17.41
N GLN A 63 -4.94 8.03 -18.05
CA GLN A 63 -4.79 8.78 -19.29
C GLN A 63 -5.27 8.01 -20.53
N ALA A 64 -5.53 8.74 -21.62
CA ALA A 64 -5.88 8.17 -22.92
C ALA A 64 -4.68 8.15 -23.87
N PHE A 65 -4.47 7.04 -24.56
CA PHE A 65 -3.38 6.85 -25.52
C PHE A 65 -3.90 6.15 -26.78
N PRO A 66 -3.23 6.31 -27.93
CA PRO A 66 -3.46 5.45 -29.09
C PRO A 66 -3.24 3.97 -28.74
N GLU A 67 -3.78 3.08 -29.56
CA GLU A 67 -3.51 1.65 -29.43
C GLU A 67 -1.99 1.36 -29.54
N PRO A 68 -1.39 0.56 -28.64
CA PRO A 68 0.05 0.35 -28.63
C PRO A 68 0.60 -0.33 -29.89
N TYR A 69 -0.22 -1.18 -30.51
CA TYR A 69 0.12 -1.91 -31.74
C TYR A 69 -1.01 -1.71 -32.78
N PRO A 70 -1.10 -0.53 -33.40
CA PRO A 70 -2.21 -0.17 -34.28
C PRO A 70 -2.17 -1.01 -35.57
N LYS A 71 -3.34 -1.49 -36.00
CA LYS A 71 -3.55 -2.27 -37.24
C LYS A 71 -4.41 -1.51 -38.26
N ALA A 72 -5.17 -0.51 -37.82
CA ALA A 72 -6.00 0.35 -38.66
C ALA A 72 -5.79 1.84 -38.30
N GLU A 73 -6.33 2.76 -39.10
CA GLU A 73 -6.23 4.20 -38.81
C GLU A 73 -7.00 4.62 -37.55
N ASP A 74 -8.10 3.93 -37.21
CA ASP A 74 -8.92 4.25 -36.04
C ASP A 74 -8.23 3.92 -34.70
N ASP A 75 -7.26 3.01 -34.72
CA ASP A 75 -6.39 2.63 -33.61
C ASP A 75 -5.47 3.80 -33.18
N LEU A 76 -5.23 4.77 -34.07
CA LEU A 76 -4.46 5.98 -33.76
C LEU A 76 -5.24 7.00 -32.93
N THR A 77 -6.56 6.83 -32.82
CA THR A 77 -7.40 7.71 -32.00
C THR A 77 -7.17 7.39 -30.52
N PRO A 78 -6.80 8.37 -29.67
CA PRO A 78 -6.59 8.11 -28.25
C PRO A 78 -7.82 7.53 -27.54
N ARG A 79 -7.62 6.48 -26.74
CA ARG A 79 -8.63 5.81 -25.92
C ARG A 79 -8.04 5.47 -24.56
N HIS A 80 -8.89 5.29 -23.54
CA HIS A 80 -8.41 4.81 -22.24
C HIS A 80 -8.08 3.32 -22.33
N LEU A 81 -6.83 2.96 -22.05
CA LEU A 81 -6.32 1.59 -22.17
C LEU A 81 -6.71 0.68 -21.00
N ALA A 82 -7.26 1.25 -19.92
CA ALA A 82 -7.78 0.53 -18.77
C ALA A 82 -9.31 0.75 -18.58
N PRO A 83 -10.15 0.30 -19.52
CA PRO A 83 -11.59 0.54 -19.47
C PRO A 83 -12.29 -0.10 -18.28
N PHE A 84 -11.84 -1.25 -17.77
CA PHE A 84 -12.45 -1.88 -16.59
C PHE A 84 -12.21 -1.04 -15.34
N LEU A 85 -10.96 -0.68 -15.04
CA LEU A 85 -10.61 0.17 -13.92
C LEU A 85 -11.29 1.54 -14.01
N ARG A 86 -11.31 2.13 -15.21
CA ARG A 86 -12.05 3.37 -15.47
C ARG A 86 -13.53 3.25 -15.14
N SER A 87 -14.18 2.15 -15.54
CA SER A 87 -15.60 1.93 -15.17
C SER A 87 -15.80 1.82 -13.65
N ARG A 88 -14.82 1.31 -12.90
CA ARG A 88 -14.92 1.26 -11.43
C ARG A 88 -14.98 2.65 -10.83
N VAL A 89 -14.20 3.59 -11.38
CA VAL A 89 -14.19 5.00 -10.99
C VAL A 89 -15.52 5.68 -11.34
N LEU A 90 -16.03 5.45 -12.54
CA LEU A 90 -17.22 6.14 -13.04
C LEU A 90 -18.51 5.68 -12.34
N ASP A 91 -18.64 4.38 -12.07
CA ASP A 91 -19.94 3.79 -11.74
C ASP A 91 -19.99 3.02 -10.41
N HIS A 92 -18.84 2.59 -9.86
CA HIS A 92 -18.86 1.59 -8.79
C HIS A 92 -18.28 2.02 -7.45
N GLY A 93 -17.26 2.88 -7.42
CA GLY A 93 -16.45 3.11 -6.24
C GLY A 93 -15.89 4.52 -6.07
N THR A 94 -14.88 4.64 -5.22
CA THR A 94 -14.17 5.90 -4.91
C THR A 94 -12.74 5.81 -5.43
N PHE A 95 -12.22 6.93 -5.93
CA PHE A 95 -10.87 6.99 -6.48
C PHE A 95 -10.12 8.25 -6.05
N GLY A 96 -8.80 8.20 -6.21
CA GLY A 96 -7.91 9.33 -5.95
C GLY A 96 -6.45 8.99 -6.22
N VAL A 97 -5.56 9.86 -5.74
CA VAL A 97 -4.11 9.64 -5.72
C VAL A 97 -3.67 9.24 -4.32
N SER A 98 -2.98 8.11 -4.21
CA SER A 98 -2.19 7.74 -3.03
C SER A 98 -0.79 8.37 -3.16
N TRP A 99 -0.37 9.10 -2.14
CA TRP A 99 0.93 9.77 -2.10
C TRP A 99 1.94 8.92 -1.32
N THR A 100 2.86 8.29 -2.04
CA THR A 100 3.98 7.55 -1.44
C THR A 100 5.09 8.50 -0.98
N ARG A 101 5.92 8.02 -0.04
CA ARG A 101 7.07 8.77 0.47
C ARG A 101 8.37 8.21 -0.09
N VAL A 102 9.40 9.03 -0.04
CA VAL A 102 10.76 8.60 -0.38
C VAL A 102 11.32 7.64 0.70
N PRO A 103 12.16 6.67 0.32
CA PRO A 103 12.50 6.33 -1.06
C PRO A 103 11.33 5.60 -1.76
N THR A 104 11.04 5.97 -3.01
CA THR A 104 9.97 5.38 -3.82
C THR A 104 10.43 4.04 -4.40
N GLU A 105 10.68 3.10 -3.49
CA GLU A 105 11.15 1.73 -3.76
C GLU A 105 10.05 0.74 -3.36
N SER A 106 10.09 -0.46 -3.93
CA SER A 106 8.95 -1.36 -3.82
C SER A 106 8.65 -1.79 -2.39
N ARG A 107 9.69 -2.14 -1.60
CA ARG A 107 9.51 -2.53 -0.20
C ARG A 107 8.92 -1.38 0.65
N PRO A 108 9.52 -0.18 0.75
CA PRO A 108 8.96 0.92 1.52
C PRO A 108 7.50 1.23 1.17
N GLY A 109 7.15 1.22 -0.12
CA GLY A 109 5.79 1.46 -0.57
C GLY A 109 4.82 0.36 -0.14
N HIS A 110 5.22 -0.92 -0.25
CA HIS A 110 4.41 -2.05 0.23
C HIS A 110 4.22 -2.06 1.75
N VAL A 111 5.27 -1.73 2.51
CA VAL A 111 5.19 -1.59 3.97
C VAL A 111 4.21 -0.48 4.36
N ALA A 112 4.25 0.67 3.68
CA ALA A 112 3.28 1.73 3.89
C ALA A 112 1.84 1.29 3.54
N LEU A 113 1.64 0.65 2.38
CA LEU A 113 0.32 0.20 1.94
C LEU A 113 -0.31 -0.83 2.89
N ILE A 114 0.47 -1.81 3.37
CA ILE A 114 -0.07 -3.01 4.04
C ILE A 114 0.05 -2.91 5.57
N ALA A 115 1.04 -2.20 6.09
CA ALA A 115 1.26 -2.02 7.52
C ALA A 115 0.94 -0.60 8.00
N GLY A 116 0.85 0.37 7.09
CA GLY A 116 0.55 1.76 7.42
C GLY A 116 1.68 2.46 8.16
N LEU A 117 2.90 1.90 8.16
CA LEU A 117 4.09 2.55 8.68
C LEU A 117 5.00 2.95 7.52
N TYR A 118 5.62 4.12 7.64
CA TYR A 118 6.70 4.48 6.74
C TYR A 118 7.98 3.75 7.18
N GLU A 119 8.75 3.28 6.20
CA GLU A 119 9.83 2.31 6.39
C GLU A 119 10.79 2.64 7.54
N ASP A 120 11.31 1.58 8.15
CA ASP A 120 12.36 1.64 9.13
C ASP A 120 13.69 2.03 8.48
N VAL A 121 14.14 3.27 8.70
CA VAL A 121 15.43 3.78 8.23
C VAL A 121 16.63 2.92 8.62
N SER A 122 16.53 2.06 9.65
CA SER A 122 17.57 1.10 9.98
C SER A 122 17.73 -0.04 8.96
N ALA A 123 16.70 -0.30 8.14
CA ALA A 123 16.73 -1.30 7.07
C ALA A 123 17.71 -0.93 5.93
N VAL A 124 18.20 0.32 5.87
CA VAL A 124 19.27 0.73 4.95
C VAL A 124 20.51 -0.16 5.09
N ALA A 125 20.80 -0.67 6.29
CA ALA A 125 21.94 -1.55 6.54
C ALA A 125 21.81 -2.92 5.86
N THR A 126 20.61 -3.28 5.42
CA THR A 126 20.30 -4.52 4.68
C THR A 126 20.01 -4.27 3.21
N GLY A 127 20.24 -3.04 2.73
CA GLY A 127 19.87 -2.63 1.37
C GLY A 127 18.37 -2.70 1.11
N TRP A 128 17.54 -2.52 2.14
CA TRP A 128 16.08 -2.61 2.06
C TRP A 128 15.55 -3.96 1.57
N LYS A 129 16.25 -5.06 1.82
CA LYS A 129 15.81 -6.40 1.38
C LYS A 129 15.12 -7.22 2.48
N MET A 130 15.40 -6.93 3.74
CA MET A 130 14.91 -7.75 4.87
C MET A 130 14.43 -6.87 6.01
N ASN A 131 13.48 -7.39 6.81
CA ASN A 131 13.04 -6.74 8.04
C ASN A 131 14.13 -6.89 9.11
N PRO A 132 14.79 -5.80 9.55
CA PRO A 132 15.64 -5.87 10.74
C PRO A 132 14.78 -6.07 12.01
N VAL A 133 13.50 -5.66 11.97
CA VAL A 133 12.53 -5.73 13.06
C VAL A 133 11.17 -6.15 12.52
N ASN A 134 10.50 -7.11 13.18
CA ASN A 134 9.14 -7.51 12.82
C ASN A 134 8.15 -6.36 13.05
N PHE A 135 7.21 -6.19 12.12
CA PHE A 135 6.11 -5.24 12.25
C PHE A 135 4.75 -5.93 12.05
N ASP A 136 3.70 -5.32 12.59
CA ASP A 136 2.34 -5.81 12.40
C ASP A 136 1.75 -5.27 11.09
N SER A 137 0.81 -5.99 10.49
CA SER A 137 0.29 -5.67 9.16
C SER A 137 -1.16 -6.12 9.01
N VAL A 138 -1.88 -5.55 8.04
CA VAL A 138 -3.26 -5.98 7.74
C VAL A 138 -3.30 -7.48 7.45
N PHE A 139 -2.26 -8.05 6.82
CA PHE A 139 -2.19 -9.48 6.54
C PHE A 139 -2.05 -10.32 7.81
N ASN A 140 -1.23 -9.89 8.77
CA ASN A 140 -1.11 -10.61 10.04
C ASN A 140 -2.36 -10.47 10.92
N ARG A 141 -3.09 -9.36 10.77
CA ARG A 141 -4.38 -9.11 11.44
C ARG A 141 -5.56 -9.87 10.82
N SER A 142 -5.47 -10.20 9.53
CA SER A 142 -6.50 -10.96 8.80
C SER A 142 -6.75 -12.32 9.43
N ARG A 143 -7.85 -12.99 9.05
CA ARG A 143 -8.00 -14.41 9.39
C ARG A 143 -6.97 -15.23 8.65
N HIS A 144 -6.89 -15.00 7.35
CA HIS A 144 -5.97 -15.64 6.43
C HIS A 144 -5.70 -14.72 5.25
N THR A 145 -4.46 -14.73 4.75
CA THR A 145 -4.04 -14.05 3.54
C THR A 145 -3.50 -15.05 2.53
N TRP A 146 -4.04 -15.03 1.32
CA TRP A 146 -3.47 -15.70 0.17
C TRP A 146 -2.77 -14.65 -0.69
N SER A 147 -1.47 -14.83 -0.95
CA SER A 147 -0.67 -13.87 -1.71
C SER A 147 0.07 -14.51 -2.88
N TRP A 148 0.16 -13.78 -3.99
CA TRP A 148 0.88 -14.18 -5.20
C TRP A 148 1.76 -13.05 -5.73
N GLY A 149 2.98 -13.38 -6.19
CA GLY A 149 3.84 -12.43 -6.91
C GLY A 149 5.33 -12.59 -6.61
N SER A 150 6.04 -11.48 -6.42
CA SER A 150 7.50 -11.47 -6.36
C SER A 150 8.05 -12.10 -5.08
N PRO A 151 9.12 -12.92 -5.17
CA PRO A 151 9.85 -13.41 -4.01
C PRO A 151 10.54 -12.30 -3.20
N ASP A 152 10.68 -11.08 -3.74
CA ASP A 152 11.23 -9.94 -3.01
C ASP A 152 10.20 -9.22 -2.13
N ILE A 153 8.90 -9.38 -2.42
CA ILE A 153 7.81 -8.70 -1.71
C ILE A 153 7.12 -9.61 -0.71
N LEU A 154 6.64 -10.77 -1.15
CA LEU A 154 5.74 -11.59 -0.34
C LEU A 154 6.36 -12.08 0.99
N PRO A 155 7.61 -12.57 1.03
CA PRO A 155 8.19 -13.11 2.25
C PRO A 155 8.31 -12.08 3.38
N MET A 156 8.42 -10.79 3.09
CA MET A 156 8.57 -9.77 4.14
C MET A 156 7.34 -9.65 5.05
N PHE A 157 6.17 -10.06 4.56
CA PHE A 157 4.93 -10.04 5.35
C PHE A 157 4.65 -11.37 6.04
N ASP A 158 5.07 -12.49 5.44
CA ASP A 158 4.96 -13.82 6.05
C ASP A 158 5.97 -13.99 7.21
N HIS A 159 7.21 -13.51 7.02
CA HIS A 159 8.22 -13.52 8.05
C HIS A 159 7.85 -12.56 9.20
N GLY A 160 7.55 -13.15 10.36
CA GLY A 160 7.16 -12.42 11.57
C GLY A 160 5.65 -12.36 11.80
N ALA A 161 4.84 -12.82 10.83
CA ALA A 161 3.42 -13.04 11.04
C ALA A 161 3.17 -14.27 11.94
N THR A 162 1.95 -14.36 12.46
CA THR A 162 1.51 -15.55 13.20
C THR A 162 1.56 -16.76 12.25
N PRO A 163 2.21 -17.88 12.63
CA PRO A 163 2.37 -19.02 11.74
C PRO A 163 1.05 -19.51 11.15
N GLY A 164 1.02 -19.72 9.84
CA GLY A 164 -0.16 -20.20 9.10
C GLY A 164 -1.19 -19.12 8.75
N ARG A 165 -0.93 -17.84 9.06
CA ARG A 165 -1.80 -16.73 8.63
C ARG A 165 -1.70 -16.40 7.15
N ILE A 166 -0.51 -16.56 6.56
CA ILE A 166 -0.20 -16.07 5.23
C ILE A 166 0.32 -17.24 4.40
N ASN A 167 -0.21 -17.41 3.21
CA ASN A 167 0.36 -18.27 2.19
C ASN A 167 0.93 -17.41 1.07
N ALA A 168 2.25 -17.41 0.94
CA ALA A 168 2.99 -16.69 -0.08
C ALA A 168 3.38 -17.62 -1.23
N TYR A 169 2.75 -17.43 -2.40
CA TYR A 169 3.07 -18.13 -3.64
C TYR A 169 3.91 -17.23 -4.52
N CYS A 170 5.18 -17.55 -4.66
CA CYS A 170 6.10 -16.80 -5.50
C CYS A 170 6.43 -17.57 -6.78
N TYR A 171 6.55 -16.86 -7.90
CA TYR A 171 7.32 -17.38 -9.02
C TYR A 171 8.81 -17.48 -8.62
N ALA A 172 9.58 -18.28 -9.36
CA ALA A 172 11.00 -18.43 -9.09
C ALA A 172 11.76 -17.13 -9.42
N ALA A 173 12.84 -16.83 -8.68
CA ALA A 173 13.56 -15.56 -8.85
C ALA A 173 14.17 -15.38 -10.25
N ASP A 174 14.43 -16.47 -10.97
CA ASP A 174 14.90 -16.46 -12.36
C ASP A 174 13.79 -16.13 -13.38
N PHE A 175 12.52 -16.09 -12.96
CA PHE A 175 11.42 -15.57 -13.80
C PHE A 175 11.50 -14.05 -13.92
N GLU A 176 12.16 -13.36 -12.98
CA GLU A 176 12.48 -11.93 -13.13
C GLU A 176 13.66 -11.74 -14.11
N ASP A 177 13.61 -12.45 -15.26
CA ASP A 177 14.51 -12.26 -16.38
C ASP A 177 14.07 -11.04 -17.18
N PHE A 178 14.73 -9.96 -16.84
CA PHE A 178 14.63 -8.63 -17.42
C PHE A 178 14.93 -8.52 -18.92
N THR A 179 15.36 -9.60 -19.58
CA THR A 179 15.58 -9.64 -21.04
C THR A 179 14.36 -10.12 -21.82
N GLN A 180 13.31 -10.57 -21.14
CA GLN A 180 12.09 -11.12 -21.73
C GLN A 180 10.88 -10.19 -21.51
N ASP A 181 9.79 -10.45 -22.22
CA ASP A 181 8.50 -9.75 -22.01
C ASP A 181 7.97 -10.04 -20.60
N SER A 182 7.99 -9.05 -19.71
CA SER A 182 7.65 -9.21 -18.29
C SER A 182 6.15 -9.34 -18.01
N THR A 183 5.28 -9.27 -19.03
CA THR A 183 3.84 -9.54 -18.85
C THR A 183 3.56 -10.94 -18.32
N HIS A 184 4.48 -11.90 -18.54
CA HIS A 184 4.36 -13.26 -18.00
C HIS A 184 4.33 -13.30 -16.46
N LEU A 185 4.92 -12.31 -15.78
CA LEU A 185 4.89 -12.20 -14.32
C LEU A 185 3.46 -11.94 -13.83
N ASP A 186 2.76 -11.02 -14.48
CA ASP A 186 1.36 -10.68 -14.16
C ASP A 186 0.43 -11.84 -14.52
N LEU A 187 0.64 -12.48 -15.68
CA LEU A 187 -0.11 -13.66 -16.10
C LEU A 187 0.06 -14.82 -15.12
N TRP A 188 1.29 -15.06 -14.62
CA TRP A 188 1.54 -16.08 -13.62
C TRP A 188 0.68 -15.85 -12.37
N VAL A 189 0.60 -14.61 -11.89
CA VAL A 189 -0.24 -14.26 -10.73
C VAL A 189 -1.71 -14.54 -11.02
N PHE A 190 -2.23 -14.06 -12.15
CA PHE A 190 -3.64 -14.28 -12.51
C PHE A 190 -3.99 -15.76 -12.66
N ASP A 191 -3.12 -16.55 -13.29
CA ASP A 191 -3.32 -17.99 -13.49
C ASP A 191 -3.33 -18.74 -12.16
N HIS A 192 -2.42 -18.43 -11.23
CA HIS A 192 -2.38 -19.10 -9.92
C HIS A 192 -3.57 -18.74 -9.03
N VAL A 193 -4.13 -17.54 -9.18
CA VAL A 193 -5.41 -17.18 -8.53
C VAL A 193 -6.55 -18.01 -9.12
N LYS A 194 -6.64 -18.11 -10.46
CA LYS A 194 -7.64 -18.95 -11.14
C LYS A 194 -7.53 -20.41 -10.70
N ASP A 195 -6.32 -20.95 -10.59
CA ASP A 195 -6.05 -22.30 -10.12
C ASP A 195 -6.50 -22.51 -8.67
N LEU A 196 -6.27 -21.55 -7.77
CA LEU A 196 -6.74 -21.62 -6.39
C LEU A 196 -8.27 -21.76 -6.33
N PHE A 197 -9.00 -20.91 -7.07
CA PHE A 197 -10.47 -20.94 -7.09
C PHE A 197 -11.00 -22.19 -7.79
N ALA A 198 -10.34 -22.68 -8.85
CA ALA A 198 -10.67 -23.95 -9.49
C ALA A 198 -10.46 -25.14 -8.54
N ALA A 199 -9.35 -25.16 -7.80
CA ALA A 199 -9.08 -26.18 -6.78
C ALA A 199 -10.13 -26.13 -5.65
N ALA A 200 -10.54 -24.93 -5.24
CA ALA A 200 -11.58 -24.74 -4.22
C ALA A 200 -12.95 -25.30 -4.65
N ALA A 201 -13.22 -25.47 -5.94
CA ALA A 201 -14.46 -26.10 -6.41
C ALA A 201 -14.52 -27.61 -6.08
N THR A 202 -13.38 -28.27 -5.90
CA THR A 202 -13.30 -29.73 -5.64
C THR A 202 -12.70 -30.08 -4.28
N ASN A 203 -11.95 -29.16 -3.66
CA ASN A 203 -11.38 -29.31 -2.33
C ASN A 203 -12.24 -28.59 -1.28
N LYS A 204 -13.02 -29.38 -0.51
CA LYS A 204 -13.93 -28.85 0.52
C LYS A 204 -13.21 -28.01 1.59
N THR A 205 -12.06 -28.46 2.08
CA THR A 205 -11.29 -27.74 3.11
C THR A 205 -10.82 -26.39 2.59
N LEU A 206 -10.34 -26.33 1.35
CA LEU A 206 -9.95 -25.07 0.73
C LEU A 206 -11.17 -24.17 0.52
N ASN A 207 -12.29 -24.69 0.02
CA ASN A 207 -13.52 -23.93 -0.14
C ASN A 207 -13.97 -23.27 1.18
N GLU A 208 -13.96 -24.05 2.26
CA GLU A 208 -14.29 -23.56 3.61
C GLU A 208 -13.30 -22.48 4.07
N ALA A 209 -12.00 -22.65 3.82
CA ALA A 209 -10.97 -21.67 4.15
C ALA A 209 -11.15 -20.34 3.39
N LEU A 210 -11.48 -20.39 2.10
CA LEU A 210 -11.74 -19.18 1.30
C LEU A 210 -13.00 -18.44 1.76
N ARG A 211 -13.99 -19.15 2.30
CA ARG A 211 -15.27 -18.57 2.75
C ARG A 211 -15.29 -18.09 4.21
N GLN A 212 -14.15 -18.11 4.89
CA GLN A 212 -14.09 -17.57 6.25
C GLN A 212 -14.19 -16.03 6.23
N ASP A 213 -14.48 -15.44 7.39
CA ASP A 213 -14.46 -13.99 7.54
C ASP A 213 -13.03 -13.44 7.53
N LYS A 214 -12.86 -12.19 7.08
CA LYS A 214 -11.58 -11.45 7.16
C LYS A 214 -10.46 -12.08 6.35
N VAL A 215 -10.78 -12.67 5.20
CA VAL A 215 -9.81 -13.21 4.24
C VAL A 215 -9.30 -12.10 3.34
N VAL A 216 -7.99 -12.11 3.06
CA VAL A 216 -7.33 -11.20 2.12
C VAL A 216 -6.75 -11.98 0.95
N PHE A 217 -6.92 -11.45 -0.25
CA PHE A 217 -6.23 -11.88 -1.46
C PHE A 217 -5.31 -10.75 -1.92
N PHE A 218 -4.00 -11.00 -1.97
CA PHE A 218 -3.01 -10.01 -2.39
C PHE A 218 -2.33 -10.45 -3.68
N LEU A 219 -2.50 -9.67 -4.74
CA LEU A 219 -1.90 -9.91 -6.05
C LEU A 219 -0.85 -8.83 -6.31
N HIS A 220 0.42 -9.22 -6.30
CA HIS A 220 1.53 -8.32 -6.63
C HIS A 220 1.91 -8.46 -8.11
N LEU A 221 1.64 -7.42 -8.89
CA LEU A 221 1.79 -7.39 -10.34
C LEU A 221 3.06 -6.60 -10.72
N LEU A 222 4.17 -7.30 -10.95
CA LEU A 222 5.49 -6.72 -11.19
C LEU A 222 5.72 -6.30 -12.66
N GLY A 223 4.91 -6.80 -13.60
CA GLY A 223 5.19 -6.70 -15.03
C GLY A 223 5.40 -5.26 -15.51
N ILE A 224 4.54 -4.34 -15.05
CA ILE A 224 4.58 -2.91 -15.44
C ILE A 224 5.82 -2.18 -14.96
N ASP A 225 6.26 -2.41 -13.72
CA ASP A 225 7.48 -1.79 -13.21
C ASP A 225 8.67 -2.25 -14.06
N THR A 226 8.74 -3.56 -14.31
CA THR A 226 9.77 -4.15 -15.16
C THR A 226 9.75 -3.52 -16.57
N VAL A 227 8.59 -3.47 -17.24
CA VAL A 227 8.50 -2.83 -18.57
C VAL A 227 8.90 -1.35 -18.49
N GLY A 228 8.56 -0.66 -17.39
CA GLY A 228 8.92 0.74 -17.15
C GLY A 228 10.43 0.96 -17.13
N HIS A 229 11.20 0.11 -16.47
CA HIS A 229 12.67 0.21 -16.45
C HIS A 229 13.30 -0.03 -17.83
N PHE A 230 12.82 -1.02 -18.60
CA PHE A 230 13.45 -1.40 -19.87
C PHE A 230 12.98 -0.59 -21.07
N HIS A 231 11.68 -0.34 -21.16
CA HIS A 231 11.05 0.29 -22.31
C HIS A 231 10.62 1.73 -22.06
N ARG A 232 10.65 2.19 -20.80
CA ARG A 232 10.19 3.50 -20.32
C ARG A 232 8.66 3.62 -20.31
N PRO A 233 8.12 4.52 -19.47
CA PRO A 233 6.71 4.90 -19.55
C PRO A 233 6.32 5.33 -20.96
N TYR A 234 5.04 5.12 -21.30
CA TYR A 234 4.44 5.45 -22.61
C TYR A 234 4.98 4.67 -23.83
N SER A 235 5.92 3.74 -23.66
CA SER A 235 6.26 2.80 -24.72
C SER A 235 5.09 1.90 -25.07
N LYS A 236 5.09 1.34 -26.29
CA LYS A 236 4.03 0.41 -26.71
C LYS A 236 3.98 -0.83 -25.81
N GLU A 237 5.12 -1.31 -25.31
CA GLU A 237 5.20 -2.41 -24.36
C GLU A 237 4.51 -2.03 -23.04
N TYR A 238 4.82 -0.83 -22.49
CA TYR A 238 4.25 -0.36 -21.23
C TYR A 238 2.73 -0.18 -21.33
N LEU A 239 2.27 0.49 -22.39
CA LEU A 239 0.86 0.73 -22.67
C LEU A 239 0.11 -0.59 -22.94
N ASN A 240 0.74 -1.58 -23.56
CA ASN A 240 0.14 -2.90 -23.73
C ASN A 240 0.04 -3.67 -22.41
N ASN A 241 1.04 -3.56 -21.54
CA ASN A 241 0.98 -4.15 -20.21
C ASN A 241 -0.16 -3.53 -19.37
N ILE A 242 -0.49 -2.23 -19.57
CA ILE A 242 -1.66 -1.60 -18.93
C ILE A 242 -2.95 -2.31 -19.32
N LYS A 243 -3.13 -2.60 -20.61
CA LYS A 243 -4.30 -3.32 -21.11
C LYS A 243 -4.39 -4.74 -20.53
N LEU A 244 -3.23 -5.42 -20.47
CA LEU A 244 -3.16 -6.78 -19.94
C LEU A 244 -3.58 -6.83 -18.47
N VAL A 245 -3.07 -5.90 -17.66
CA VAL A 245 -3.46 -5.84 -16.25
C VAL A 245 -4.92 -5.46 -16.10
N ASP A 246 -5.44 -4.46 -16.82
CA ASP A 246 -6.87 -4.10 -16.76
C ASP A 246 -7.79 -5.31 -17.04
N GLN A 247 -7.45 -6.08 -18.08
CA GLN A 247 -8.18 -7.30 -18.43
C GLN A 247 -8.02 -8.40 -17.36
N GLY A 248 -6.83 -8.61 -16.82
CA GLY A 248 -6.61 -9.57 -15.72
C GLY A 248 -7.36 -9.18 -14.44
N VAL A 249 -7.35 -7.90 -14.07
CA VAL A 249 -8.12 -7.39 -12.92
C VAL A 249 -9.62 -7.59 -13.13
N LYS A 250 -10.12 -7.36 -14.35
CA LYS A 250 -11.51 -7.65 -14.70
C LYS A 250 -11.85 -9.13 -14.47
N GLU A 251 -11.06 -10.04 -15.05
CA GLU A 251 -11.29 -11.49 -14.95
C GLU A 251 -11.26 -11.98 -13.50
N ILE A 252 -10.28 -11.53 -12.69
CA ILE A 252 -10.22 -11.90 -11.27
C ILE A 252 -11.40 -11.30 -10.49
N THR A 253 -11.81 -10.07 -10.80
CA THR A 253 -12.98 -9.47 -10.16
C THR A 253 -14.26 -10.27 -10.45
N GLU A 254 -14.46 -10.67 -11.71
CA GLU A 254 -15.59 -11.51 -12.13
C GLU A 254 -15.54 -12.89 -11.46
N LEU A 255 -14.38 -13.57 -11.52
CA LEU A 255 -14.15 -14.86 -10.87
C LEU A 255 -14.50 -14.85 -9.38
N ILE A 256 -14.05 -13.82 -8.66
CA ILE A 256 -14.27 -13.71 -7.22
C ILE A 256 -15.75 -13.43 -6.92
N ASN A 257 -16.39 -12.53 -7.67
CA ASN A 257 -17.81 -12.26 -7.50
C ASN A 257 -18.68 -13.49 -7.81
N ASP A 258 -18.33 -14.25 -8.85
CA ASP A 258 -19.03 -15.48 -9.24
C ASP A 258 -18.79 -16.61 -8.23
N PHE A 259 -17.63 -16.66 -7.59
CA PHE A 259 -17.37 -17.64 -6.53
C PHE A 259 -18.19 -17.33 -5.27
N TYR A 260 -18.21 -16.07 -4.79
CA TYR A 260 -18.89 -15.74 -3.54
C TYR A 260 -20.39 -15.51 -3.70
N THR A 261 -20.85 -14.90 -4.79
CA THR A 261 -22.25 -14.60 -5.11
C THR A 261 -23.03 -13.84 -4.03
N ASP A 262 -22.34 -13.15 -3.12
CA ASP A 262 -22.93 -12.51 -1.95
C ASP A 262 -22.83 -10.98 -1.98
N ASN A 263 -22.19 -10.42 -3.02
CA ASN A 263 -21.84 -8.99 -3.13
C ASN A 263 -21.11 -8.45 -1.90
N ARG A 264 -20.42 -9.32 -1.15
CA ARG A 264 -19.70 -8.93 0.04
C ARG A 264 -18.25 -8.64 -0.25
N THR A 265 -17.65 -8.88 -1.42
CA THR A 265 -16.22 -8.57 -1.65
C THR A 265 -15.94 -7.06 -1.77
N ALA A 266 -14.83 -6.61 -1.20
CA ALA A 266 -14.26 -5.29 -1.44
C ALA A 266 -12.97 -5.42 -2.26
N PHE A 267 -12.69 -4.44 -3.11
CA PHE A 267 -11.52 -4.41 -3.97
C PHE A 267 -10.79 -3.10 -3.77
N VAL A 268 -9.47 -3.18 -3.67
CA VAL A 268 -8.57 -2.03 -3.63
C VAL A 268 -7.55 -2.22 -4.75
N PHE A 269 -7.29 -1.18 -5.52
CA PHE A 269 -6.34 -1.20 -6.62
C PHE A 269 -5.43 0.02 -6.45
N THR A 270 -4.13 -0.18 -6.30
CA THR A 270 -3.16 0.88 -6.00
C THR A 270 -1.72 0.49 -6.30
N ALA A 271 -0.85 1.48 -6.50
CA ALA A 271 0.59 1.26 -6.63
C ALA A 271 1.42 1.68 -5.41
N ASP A 272 2.63 1.12 -5.30
CA ASP A 272 3.65 1.37 -4.25
C ASP A 272 4.49 2.61 -4.58
N HIS A 273 4.77 2.82 -5.86
CA HIS A 273 5.34 4.03 -6.45
C HIS A 273 4.86 4.19 -7.90
N GLY A 274 5.19 5.32 -8.50
CA GLY A 274 5.11 5.50 -9.94
C GLY A 274 6.50 5.40 -10.59
N MET A 275 6.66 6.00 -11.76
CA MET A 275 7.88 5.89 -12.56
C MET A 275 8.10 7.19 -13.34
N SER A 276 9.34 7.68 -13.37
CA SER A 276 9.70 8.84 -14.18
C SER A 276 9.81 8.46 -15.66
N ASP A 277 9.73 9.45 -16.55
CA ASP A 277 9.87 9.27 -18.00
C ASP A 277 11.17 8.58 -18.44
N TRP A 278 12.19 8.56 -17.58
CA TRP A 278 13.46 7.87 -17.83
C TRP A 278 13.41 6.37 -17.53
N GLY A 279 12.29 5.86 -17.00
CA GLY A 279 12.17 4.49 -16.52
C GLY A 279 12.95 4.30 -15.21
N SER A 280 12.84 5.24 -14.27
CA SER A 280 13.47 5.14 -12.95
C SER A 280 12.58 5.69 -11.84
N HIS A 281 12.72 5.11 -10.65
CA HIS A 281 12.10 5.52 -9.39
C HIS A 281 13.13 5.49 -8.24
N GLY A 282 12.69 5.73 -7.01
CA GLY A 282 13.52 5.79 -5.80
C GLY A 282 13.68 7.20 -5.22
N ASP A 283 13.34 8.24 -6.00
CA ASP A 283 13.43 9.65 -5.60
C ASP A 283 12.05 10.29 -5.27
N GLY A 284 12.07 11.61 -5.00
CA GLY A 284 10.89 12.40 -4.67
C GLY A 284 10.18 13.04 -5.86
N HIS A 285 10.45 12.60 -7.10
CA HIS A 285 9.77 13.15 -8.27
C HIS A 285 8.25 12.91 -8.16
N PRO A 286 7.40 13.88 -8.57
CA PRO A 286 5.96 13.71 -8.51
C PRO A 286 5.45 12.45 -9.22
N ASP A 287 6.02 12.10 -10.37
CA ASP A 287 5.64 10.87 -11.10
C ASP A 287 6.03 9.59 -10.38
N ASN A 288 7.02 9.64 -9.49
CA ASN A 288 7.42 8.51 -8.64
C ASN A 288 6.58 8.44 -7.37
N THR A 289 6.07 9.59 -6.91
CA THR A 289 5.38 9.71 -5.61
C THR A 289 3.86 9.62 -5.68
N ARG A 290 3.28 9.65 -6.89
CA ARG A 290 1.83 9.59 -7.11
C ARG A 290 1.45 8.23 -7.64
N THR A 291 0.60 7.53 -6.91
CA THR A 291 0.02 6.27 -7.34
C THR A 291 -1.48 6.37 -7.42
N PRO A 292 -2.15 5.70 -8.37
CA PRO A 292 -3.60 5.70 -8.38
C PRO A 292 -4.12 4.88 -7.20
N LEU A 293 -5.29 5.25 -6.69
CA LEU A 293 -6.03 4.46 -5.72
C LEU A 293 -7.49 4.37 -6.19
N ILE A 294 -7.96 3.17 -6.43
CA ILE A 294 -9.36 2.88 -6.77
C ILE A 294 -9.85 1.83 -5.78
N ALA A 295 -10.96 2.11 -5.09
CA ALA A 295 -11.62 1.12 -4.26
C ALA A 295 -13.07 0.95 -4.73
N TRP A 296 -13.58 -0.28 -4.74
CA TRP A 296 -14.98 -0.57 -5.06
C TRP A 296 -15.47 -1.82 -4.34
N GLY A 297 -16.78 -2.10 -4.46
CA GLY A 297 -17.41 -3.25 -3.83
C GLY A 297 -18.00 -2.93 -2.45
N SER A 298 -18.13 -3.95 -1.61
CA SER A 298 -18.82 -3.86 -0.32
C SER A 298 -18.12 -2.91 0.65
N GLY A 299 -18.89 -2.03 1.29
CA GLY A 299 -18.38 -1.09 2.29
C GLY A 299 -17.64 0.12 1.70
N VAL A 300 -17.45 0.18 0.38
CA VAL A 300 -16.83 1.31 -0.30
C VAL A 300 -17.91 2.29 -0.79
N ALA A 301 -17.66 3.58 -0.61
CA ALA A 301 -18.54 4.64 -1.07
C ALA A 301 -18.70 4.64 -2.59
N LYS A 302 -19.87 5.11 -3.07
CA LYS A 302 -20.15 5.29 -4.49
C LYS A 302 -19.51 6.57 -5.05
N PRO A 303 -19.30 6.66 -6.37
CA PRO A 303 -18.76 7.85 -6.99
C PRO A 303 -19.60 9.09 -6.67
N MET A 304 -18.95 10.19 -6.31
CA MET A 304 -19.62 11.49 -6.17
C MET A 304 -19.54 12.25 -7.49
N VAL A 305 -20.61 12.12 -8.27
CA VAL A 305 -20.73 12.74 -9.59
C VAL A 305 -21.25 14.17 -9.46
N HIS A 306 -20.53 15.11 -10.07
CA HIS A 306 -20.87 16.52 -10.18
C HIS A 306 -21.55 16.80 -11.53
N PRO A 307 -22.31 17.91 -11.65
CA PRO A 307 -22.95 18.29 -12.91
C PRO A 307 -21.97 18.33 -14.08
N ALA A 308 -22.41 17.86 -15.25
CA ALA A 308 -21.61 17.88 -16.47
C ALA A 308 -21.11 19.29 -16.78
N GLY A 309 -19.83 19.42 -17.13
CA GLY A 309 -19.18 20.70 -17.40
C GLY A 309 -18.67 21.45 -16.16
N SER A 310 -18.76 20.86 -14.96
CA SER A 310 -18.10 21.36 -13.76
C SER A 310 -16.93 20.47 -13.36
N ILE A 311 -15.86 21.08 -12.84
CA ILE A 311 -14.72 20.37 -12.28
C ILE A 311 -15.04 20.04 -10.82
N ALA A 312 -15.16 18.75 -10.52
CA ALA A 312 -15.38 18.22 -9.19
C ALA A 312 -14.17 18.54 -8.27
N PRO A 313 -14.37 18.61 -6.94
CA PRO A 313 -13.27 18.86 -6.01
C PRO A 313 -12.16 17.80 -6.12
N GLY A 314 -10.92 18.23 -5.85
CA GLY A 314 -9.75 17.36 -5.86
C GLY A 314 -9.02 17.31 -7.21
N HIS A 315 -9.60 17.82 -8.30
CA HIS A 315 -8.89 17.94 -9.57
C HIS A 315 -7.98 19.16 -9.65
N ASP A 316 -6.84 18.97 -10.29
CA ASP A 316 -5.78 19.95 -10.57
C ASP A 316 -5.20 19.71 -11.97
N GLU A 317 -4.16 20.47 -12.35
CA GLU A 317 -3.46 20.36 -13.64
C GLU A 317 -3.04 18.92 -13.97
N TYR A 318 -2.59 18.17 -12.95
CA TYR A 318 -2.11 16.79 -13.11
C TYR A 318 -3.20 15.81 -13.59
N SER A 319 -4.47 16.08 -13.28
CA SER A 319 -5.60 15.23 -13.67
C SER A 319 -6.48 15.81 -14.78
N SER A 320 -6.02 16.89 -15.40
CA SER A 320 -6.81 17.66 -16.37
C SER A 320 -7.13 16.90 -17.67
N ASP A 321 -6.30 15.92 -18.03
CA ASP A 321 -6.40 15.10 -19.23
C ASP A 321 -6.96 13.68 -18.99
N TRP A 322 -7.43 13.39 -17.78
CA TRP A 322 -7.98 12.06 -17.44
C TRP A 322 -9.43 11.87 -17.89
N ASN A 323 -10.11 12.95 -18.28
CA ASN A 323 -11.54 12.97 -18.57
C ASN A 323 -12.38 12.38 -17.42
N LEU A 324 -12.03 12.71 -16.18
CA LEU A 324 -12.72 12.30 -14.95
C LEU A 324 -13.19 13.51 -14.12
N ASP A 325 -13.18 14.70 -14.73
CA ASP A 325 -13.46 16.00 -14.11
C ASP A 325 -14.82 16.06 -13.41
N ASN A 326 -15.79 15.25 -13.84
CA ASN A 326 -17.11 15.20 -13.24
C ASN A 326 -17.22 14.26 -12.02
N VAL A 327 -16.18 13.50 -11.66
CA VAL A 327 -16.20 12.60 -10.49
C VAL A 327 -15.20 13.09 -9.45
N ARG A 328 -15.63 13.30 -8.22
CA ARG A 328 -14.76 13.84 -7.16
C ARG A 328 -13.53 12.93 -6.91
N ARG A 329 -12.33 13.52 -6.95
CA ARG A 329 -11.04 12.89 -6.61
C ARG A 329 -10.78 12.96 -5.10
N HIS A 330 -10.34 11.85 -4.49
CA HIS A 330 -10.07 11.73 -3.06
C HIS A 330 -8.65 11.27 -2.77
N ASP A 331 -7.71 12.20 -2.67
CA ASP A 331 -6.32 11.85 -2.42
C ASP A 331 -6.08 11.44 -0.95
N VAL A 332 -5.11 10.53 -0.75
CA VAL A 332 -4.74 10.00 0.56
C VAL A 332 -3.22 9.90 0.69
N ALA A 333 -2.70 9.84 1.92
CA ALA A 333 -1.33 9.39 2.13
C ALA A 333 -1.26 7.86 1.94
N GLN A 334 -0.15 7.34 1.42
CA GLN A 334 -0.08 5.90 1.13
C GLN A 334 -0.30 5.00 2.35
N ALA A 335 0.13 5.44 3.54
CA ALA A 335 -0.11 4.73 4.79
C ALA A 335 -1.61 4.59 5.15
N ASP A 336 -2.46 5.49 4.67
CA ASP A 336 -3.91 5.49 4.92
C ASP A 336 -4.59 4.28 4.26
N VAL A 337 -3.98 3.71 3.22
CA VAL A 337 -4.50 2.52 2.55
C VAL A 337 -4.53 1.31 3.49
N ALA A 338 -3.58 1.19 4.42
CA ALA A 338 -3.60 0.15 5.44
C ALA A 338 -4.80 0.30 6.37
N ALA A 339 -5.12 1.54 6.77
CA ALA A 339 -6.30 1.83 7.59
C ALA A 339 -7.59 1.55 6.82
N LEU A 340 -7.65 1.92 5.55
CA LEU A 340 -8.77 1.58 4.66
C LEU A 340 -8.98 0.06 4.57
N MET A 341 -7.92 -0.71 4.28
CA MET A 341 -8.02 -2.17 4.16
C MET A 341 -8.42 -2.82 5.47
N ALA A 342 -7.80 -2.43 6.60
CA ALA A 342 -8.16 -2.92 7.94
C ALA A 342 -9.63 -2.65 8.24
N TYR A 343 -10.11 -1.46 7.90
CA TYR A 343 -11.52 -1.11 8.03
C TYR A 343 -12.39 -1.98 7.13
N LEU A 344 -12.07 -2.15 5.84
CA LEU A 344 -12.93 -2.91 4.92
C LEU A 344 -13.09 -4.35 5.41
N ILE A 345 -12.00 -5.06 5.72
CA ILE A 345 -12.07 -6.45 6.23
C ILE A 345 -12.53 -6.55 7.69
N GLY A 346 -12.61 -5.42 8.40
CA GLY A 346 -12.99 -5.30 9.81
C GLY A 346 -12.10 -6.10 10.77
N VAL A 347 -10.80 -5.85 10.65
CA VAL A 347 -9.79 -6.17 11.66
C VAL A 347 -9.40 -4.90 12.41
N GLU A 348 -8.67 -5.05 13.50
CA GLU A 348 -7.97 -3.94 14.17
C GLU A 348 -6.91 -3.34 13.24
N PHE A 349 -6.70 -2.02 13.34
CA PHE A 349 -5.62 -1.35 12.63
C PHE A 349 -4.27 -1.94 13.08
N PRO A 350 -3.28 -2.10 12.16
CA PRO A 350 -1.95 -2.58 12.53
C PRO A 350 -1.35 -1.67 13.61
N VAL A 351 -0.76 -2.24 14.66
CA VAL A 351 -0.38 -1.48 15.87
C VAL A 351 0.72 -0.43 15.69
N ASN A 352 1.32 -0.34 14.51
CA ASN A 352 2.34 0.65 14.17
C ASN A 352 1.88 1.57 13.04
N SER A 353 0.59 1.50 12.70
CA SER A 353 0.02 2.27 11.61
C SER A 353 -0.02 3.74 12.00
N VAL A 354 0.45 4.60 11.10
CA VAL A 354 0.24 6.04 11.16
C VAL A 354 -0.82 6.50 10.16
N GLY A 355 -1.48 5.55 9.48
CA GLY A 355 -2.48 5.82 8.47
C GLY A 355 -3.77 6.38 9.07
N GLU A 356 -4.29 7.45 8.46
CA GLU A 356 -5.57 8.05 8.83
C GLU A 356 -6.69 7.39 8.03
N LEU A 357 -7.74 6.91 8.69
CA LEU A 357 -8.86 6.24 8.03
C LEU A 357 -9.55 7.19 7.02
N PRO A 358 -9.49 6.92 5.69
CA PRO A 358 -10.00 7.86 4.71
C PRO A 358 -11.53 7.76 4.61
N LEU A 359 -12.23 8.56 5.41
CA LEU A 359 -13.68 8.50 5.58
C LEU A 359 -14.49 8.68 4.29
N SER A 360 -13.93 9.35 3.27
CA SER A 360 -14.56 9.52 1.96
C SER A 360 -14.69 8.21 1.18
N TYR A 361 -13.86 7.22 1.48
CA TYR A 361 -13.92 5.91 0.84
C TYR A 361 -14.97 4.98 1.45
N LEU A 362 -15.60 5.34 2.57
CA LEU A 362 -16.46 4.43 3.33
C LEU A 362 -17.95 4.63 3.04
N ASP A 363 -18.65 3.55 2.69
CA ASP A 363 -20.12 3.49 2.69
C ASP A 363 -20.64 3.09 4.08
N ALA A 364 -20.68 4.08 4.95
CA ALA A 364 -21.05 3.93 6.35
C ALA A 364 -21.80 5.17 6.87
N LYS A 365 -22.64 4.98 7.89
CA LYS A 365 -23.36 6.07 8.54
C LYS A 365 -22.38 6.99 9.29
N PRO A 366 -22.70 8.28 9.49
CA PRO A 366 -21.82 9.21 10.21
C PRO A 366 -21.36 8.71 11.58
N LYS A 367 -22.25 8.05 12.34
CA LYS A 367 -21.90 7.44 13.63
C LYS A 367 -20.84 6.33 13.49
N GLU A 368 -20.99 5.42 12.53
CA GLU A 368 -20.04 4.34 12.28
C GLU A 368 -18.68 4.89 11.81
N LYS A 369 -18.68 5.94 10.97
CA LYS A 369 -17.48 6.65 10.56
C LYS A 369 -16.76 7.29 11.75
N ALA A 370 -17.49 7.94 12.65
CA ALA A 370 -16.93 8.58 13.83
C ALA A 370 -16.35 7.56 14.83
N GLU A 371 -17.05 6.44 15.07
CA GLU A 371 -16.57 5.36 15.95
C GLU A 371 -15.28 4.72 15.41
N ALA A 372 -15.21 4.51 14.10
CA ALA A 372 -14.03 3.94 13.47
C ALA A 372 -12.85 4.92 13.42
N LEU A 373 -13.10 6.20 13.14
CA LEU A 373 -12.08 7.24 13.22
C LEU A 373 -11.53 7.37 14.65
N LEU A 374 -12.39 7.29 15.66
CA LEU A 374 -11.96 7.29 17.06
C LEU A 374 -11.08 6.07 17.39
N ALA A 375 -11.41 4.89 16.87
CA ALA A 375 -10.59 3.69 17.06
C ALA A 375 -9.21 3.84 16.38
N ASN A 376 -9.15 4.37 15.16
CA ASN A 376 -7.91 4.66 14.45
C ASN A 376 -7.06 5.69 15.20
N ALA A 377 -7.66 6.80 15.64
CA ALA A 377 -6.95 7.83 16.42
C ALA A 377 -6.41 7.30 17.75
N ARG A 378 -7.15 6.39 18.41
CA ARG A 378 -6.70 5.72 19.64
C ARG A 378 -5.52 4.78 19.38
N GLU A 379 -5.55 4.01 18.30
CA GLU A 379 -4.43 3.13 17.94
C GLU A 379 -3.15 3.92 17.69
N ILE A 380 -3.22 4.99 16.90
CA ILE A 380 -2.11 5.93 16.70
C ILE A 380 -1.63 6.50 18.06
N LEU A 381 -2.56 6.88 18.95
CA LEU A 381 -2.22 7.42 20.28
C LEU A 381 -1.46 6.40 21.15
N GLU A 382 -1.77 5.11 21.06
CA GLU A 382 -1.04 4.06 21.82
C GLU A 382 0.45 4.03 21.44
N MET A 383 0.78 4.25 20.16
CA MET A 383 2.18 4.40 19.72
C MET A 383 2.87 5.58 20.41
N TYR A 384 2.20 6.73 20.46
CA TYR A 384 2.74 7.91 21.14
C TYR A 384 2.91 7.65 22.65
N GLY A 385 1.95 6.98 23.29
CA GLY A 385 2.03 6.64 24.71
C GLY A 385 3.18 5.66 25.05
N VAL A 386 3.50 4.72 24.17
CA VAL A 386 4.70 3.87 24.33
C VAL A 386 5.98 4.68 24.11
N LYS A 387 6.05 5.46 23.03
CA LYS A 387 7.22 6.30 22.72
C LYS A 387 7.50 7.32 23.82
N GLU A 388 6.47 7.92 24.39
CA GLU A 388 6.56 8.85 25.50
C GLU A 388 7.17 8.18 26.75
N ARG A 389 6.68 6.98 27.11
CA ARG A 389 7.24 6.21 28.23
C ARG A 389 8.72 5.89 28.03
N ILE A 390 9.11 5.44 26.83
CA ILE A 390 10.52 5.17 26.48
C ILE A 390 11.35 6.46 26.59
N LYS A 391 10.82 7.58 26.08
CA LYS A 391 11.53 8.87 26.12
C LYS A 391 11.70 9.36 27.56
N LYS A 392 10.69 9.20 28.39
CA LYS A 392 10.69 9.58 29.81
C LYS A 392 11.70 8.77 30.62
N THR A 393 11.89 7.48 30.32
CA THR A 393 12.90 6.64 31.00
C THR A 393 14.32 6.95 30.55
N ASN A 394 14.50 7.39 29.30
CA ASN A 394 15.83 7.55 28.69
C ASN A 394 16.35 9.00 28.66
N GLN A 395 15.53 9.99 29.05
CA GLN A 395 15.94 11.40 29.11
C GLN A 395 16.19 11.89 30.53
N LEU A 396 17.32 12.58 30.73
CA LEU A 396 17.66 13.22 32.01
C LEU A 396 16.69 14.33 32.41
N ARG A 397 16.12 15.06 31.44
CA ARG A 397 15.18 16.17 31.66
C ARG A 397 14.02 16.06 30.68
N TYR A 398 13.17 15.08 30.91
CA TYR A 398 11.95 14.92 30.13
C TYR A 398 10.97 16.07 30.39
N VAL A 399 10.45 16.65 29.32
CA VAL A 399 9.39 17.68 29.37
C VAL A 399 8.18 17.12 28.64
N PRO A 400 7.04 16.91 29.33
CA PRO A 400 5.83 16.41 28.68
C PRO A 400 5.24 17.44 27.72
N TYR A 401 4.51 16.95 26.73
CA TYR A 401 3.67 17.81 25.90
C TYR A 401 2.61 18.49 26.75
N ARG A 402 2.25 19.72 26.39
CA ARG A 402 1.13 20.41 27.03
C ARG A 402 -0.18 19.71 26.63
N PRO A 403 -1.17 19.66 27.52
CA PRO A 403 -2.47 19.10 27.18
C PRO A 403 -3.12 19.90 26.03
N LEU A 404 -3.88 19.19 25.19
CA LEU A 404 -4.56 19.78 24.02
C LEU A 404 -5.66 20.78 24.42
N SER A 405 -6.27 20.61 25.60
CA SER A 405 -7.16 21.56 26.26
C SER A 405 -6.84 21.64 27.75
N LEU A 406 -7.10 22.78 28.37
CA LEU A 406 -6.91 23.02 29.81
C LEU A 406 -8.11 22.56 30.66
N GLU A 407 -9.10 21.92 30.04
CA GLU A 407 -10.32 21.48 30.71
C GLU A 407 -10.26 19.95 30.90
N ASP A 408 -10.39 19.54 32.17
CA ASP A 408 -10.38 18.17 32.68
C ASP A 408 -11.68 17.39 32.37
#